data_AF-A0A9P6VKD2-F1
#
_entry.id   AF-A0A9P6VKD2-F1
#
_cell.length_a   1.000
_cell.length_b   1.000
_cell.length_c   1.000
_cell.angle_alpha   90.00
_cell.angle_beta   90.00
_cell.angle_gamma   90.00
#
_symmetry.space_group_name_H-M   'P 1'
#
loop_
_entity.id
_entity.type
_entity.pdbx_description
1 polymer ?
#
loop_
_entity_poly.entity_id
_entity_poly.type
_entity_poly.pdbx_seq_one_letter_code
_entity_poly.pdbx_strand_id
1 'polypeptide(L)'
;MLEMQIRQALGDTSRFNILKFTLNGTAAENPIEQNTATVREEKDLATSRFLRPIIDLIKCSYPGATFHLDFRQGLPKAVHEYFVTLLPQSGIRNLVRFRDGRGLAIDPPVLTKTYPGQQPSGAVSALPTGRGPLGWLVHASCGDKGCNADVGFWVKNADGYDWLRTLLSTENLQNLLAKEDNWKKIDRFELPNFWAVHSLLHDHLDRGVSCSSTYDFLAKNVAEFLRRRHVDLRKKILNRGKL
;
A
#
# COMPACT_ATOMS: atom_id res chain seq x y z
N MET A 1 1.66 9.17 -16.86
CA MET A 1 0.99 7.88 -17.14
C MET A 1 -0.49 7.93 -16.75
N LEU A 2 -0.82 8.07 -15.46
CA LEU A 2 -2.22 8.06 -14.98
C LEU A 2 -3.15 9.08 -15.67
N GLU A 3 -2.73 10.35 -15.83
CA GLU A 3 -3.53 11.36 -16.57
C GLU A 3 -3.92 10.91 -17.98
N MET A 4 -2.97 10.33 -18.74
CA MET A 4 -3.19 9.86 -20.11
C MET A 4 -4.22 8.73 -20.14
N GLN A 5 -4.14 7.78 -19.20
CA GLN A 5 -5.09 6.68 -19.07
C GLN A 5 -6.49 7.19 -18.71
N ILE A 6 -6.58 8.17 -17.80
CA ILE A 6 -7.85 8.80 -17.43
C ILE A 6 -8.46 9.54 -18.61
N ARG A 7 -7.68 10.33 -19.36
CA ARG A 7 -8.17 11.02 -20.58
C ARG A 7 -8.67 10.03 -21.62
N GLN A 8 -7.93 8.94 -21.87
CA GLN A 8 -8.37 7.88 -22.78
C GLN A 8 -9.66 7.20 -22.32
N ALA A 9 -9.81 6.91 -21.03
CA ALA A 9 -11.03 6.31 -20.47
C ALA A 9 -12.24 7.26 -20.46
N LEU A 10 -12.01 8.57 -20.32
CA LEU A 10 -13.06 9.60 -20.41
C LEU A 10 -13.51 9.85 -21.85
N GLY A 11 -12.75 9.40 -22.86
CA GLY A 11 -13.05 9.58 -24.28
C GLY A 11 -12.97 11.05 -24.68
N ASP A 12 -14.07 11.58 -25.22
CA ASP A 12 -14.17 13.02 -25.48
C ASP A 12 -14.18 13.81 -24.17
N THR A 13 -13.13 14.62 -23.97
CA THR A 13 -13.00 15.52 -22.82
C THR A 13 -13.47 16.94 -23.11
N SER A 14 -13.90 17.28 -24.33
CA SER A 14 -14.37 18.62 -24.69
C SER A 14 -15.67 19.01 -23.97
N ARG A 15 -16.47 18.03 -23.56
CA ARG A 15 -17.65 18.16 -22.69
C ARG A 15 -17.38 18.70 -21.28
N PHE A 16 -16.12 18.79 -20.84
CA PHE A 16 -15.77 19.32 -19.52
C PHE A 16 -15.30 20.77 -19.63
N ASN A 17 -15.99 21.70 -18.98
CA ASN A 17 -15.57 23.11 -18.93
C ASN A 17 -14.17 23.29 -18.32
N ILE A 18 -13.78 22.44 -17.37
CA ILE A 18 -12.42 22.38 -16.79
C ILE A 18 -12.07 20.91 -16.48
N LEU A 19 -10.92 20.44 -16.98
CA LEU A 19 -10.30 19.17 -16.59
C LEU A 19 -8.79 19.38 -16.38
N LYS A 20 -8.42 19.66 -15.12
CA LYS A 20 -7.04 19.98 -14.71
C LYS A 20 -6.46 18.88 -13.83
N PHE A 21 -5.33 18.34 -14.24
CA PHE A 21 -4.49 17.47 -13.41
C PHE A 21 -3.38 18.32 -12.78
N THR A 22 -3.07 18.07 -11.51
CA THR A 22 -1.99 18.77 -10.79
C THR A 22 -1.15 17.72 -10.06
N LEU A 23 0.17 17.78 -10.22
CA LEU A 23 1.11 16.95 -9.49
C LEU A 23 1.59 17.74 -8.27
N ASN A 24 1.35 17.21 -7.06
CA ASN A 24 1.77 17.84 -5.82
C ASN A 24 2.93 17.06 -5.20
N GLY A 25 4.03 17.77 -4.91
CA GLY A 25 5.23 17.21 -4.29
C GLY A 25 6.28 16.69 -5.26
N THR A 26 7.52 16.63 -4.79
CA THR A 26 8.66 16.01 -5.48
C THR A 26 9.17 14.89 -4.58
N ALA A 27 9.18 13.65 -5.05
CA ALA A 27 9.64 12.52 -4.23
C ALA A 27 11.13 12.66 -3.89
N ALA A 28 11.47 12.48 -2.61
CA ALA A 28 12.86 12.45 -2.15
C ALA A 28 13.63 11.27 -2.78
N GLU A 29 14.96 11.42 -2.93
CA GLU A 29 15.81 10.40 -3.57
C GLU A 29 15.79 9.07 -2.79
N ASN A 30 15.80 9.14 -1.45
CA ASN A 30 15.65 8.00 -0.55
C ASN A 30 14.68 8.37 0.60
N PRO A 31 13.36 8.17 0.41
CA PRO A 31 12.35 8.60 1.38
C PRO A 31 12.39 7.75 2.66
N ILE A 32 12.14 8.40 3.81
CA ILE A 32 12.15 7.75 5.13
C ILE A 32 10.75 7.43 5.66
N GLU A 33 9.72 8.05 5.08
CA GLU A 33 8.29 7.91 5.37
C GLU A 33 7.49 8.11 4.06
N GLN A 34 6.36 7.42 3.88
CA GLN A 34 5.45 7.59 2.74
C GLN A 34 4.95 9.04 2.64
N ASN A 35 4.75 9.68 3.80
CA ASN A 35 4.32 11.08 3.91
C ASN A 35 5.41 12.10 3.48
N THR A 36 6.67 11.68 3.26
CA THR A 36 7.68 12.54 2.58
C THR A 36 7.55 12.49 1.06
N ALA A 37 6.57 11.75 0.53
CA ALA A 37 6.15 11.79 -0.87
C ALA A 37 4.78 12.46 -1.09
N THR A 38 3.99 12.79 -0.04
CA THR A 38 2.65 13.47 -0.15
C THR A 38 2.17 14.00 1.23
N VAL A 39 1.30 15.03 1.34
CA VAL A 39 1.12 15.89 2.57
C VAL A 39 -0.36 16.36 2.77
N ARG A 40 -0.99 16.57 3.95
CA ARG A 40 -0.61 16.59 5.41
C ARG A 40 -1.64 15.85 6.33
N GLU A 41 -1.50 15.95 7.68
CA GLU A 41 -2.32 15.42 8.81
C GLU A 41 -3.43 16.35 9.40
N GLU A 42 -4.27 15.82 10.32
CA GLU A 42 -5.12 16.60 11.26
C GLU A 42 -5.62 15.83 12.52
N LYS A 43 -6.08 16.55 13.59
CA LYS A 43 -6.77 15.98 14.79
C LYS A 43 -7.91 16.83 15.44
N ASP A 44 -8.35 17.97 14.87
CA ASP A 44 -9.31 18.90 15.53
C ASP A 44 -10.70 19.04 14.84
N LEU A 45 -10.94 18.22 13.81
CA LEU A 45 -12.03 18.09 12.80
C LEU A 45 -13.47 18.59 13.06
N ALA A 46 -13.88 18.95 14.27
CA ALA A 46 -15.22 19.52 14.48
C ALA A 46 -15.36 20.86 13.75
N THR A 47 -16.45 21.08 13.01
CA THR A 47 -16.59 22.27 12.13
C THR A 47 -16.39 23.61 12.86
N SER A 48 -16.75 23.71 14.14
CA SER A 48 -16.52 24.91 14.98
C SER A 48 -15.09 25.05 15.53
N ARG A 49 -14.28 23.99 15.51
CA ARG A 49 -12.90 23.95 16.04
C ARG A 49 -11.83 23.87 14.94
N PHE A 50 -12.15 23.27 13.80
CA PHE A 50 -11.27 23.13 12.66
C PHE A 50 -11.65 24.09 11.53
N LEU A 51 -12.79 23.86 10.85
CA LEU A 51 -13.13 24.62 9.65
C LEU A 51 -13.39 26.11 9.97
N ARG A 52 -14.12 26.40 11.04
CA ARG A 52 -14.53 27.77 11.39
C ARG A 52 -13.33 28.70 11.70
N PRO A 53 -12.37 28.33 12.57
CA PRO A 53 -11.19 29.16 12.80
C PRO A 53 -10.33 29.39 11.55
N ILE A 54 -10.32 28.44 10.60
CA ILE A 54 -9.57 28.58 9.34
C ILE A 54 -10.26 29.56 8.39
N ILE A 55 -11.58 29.41 8.17
CA ILE A 55 -12.29 30.27 7.19
C ILE A 55 -12.48 31.70 7.70
N ASP A 56 -12.64 31.92 9.00
CA ASP A 56 -12.87 33.28 9.54
C ASP A 56 -11.64 34.19 9.40
N LEU A 57 -10.43 33.63 9.28
CA LEU A 57 -9.20 34.38 8.98
C LEU A 57 -9.25 35.11 7.63
N ILE A 58 -10.14 34.73 6.70
CA ILE A 58 -10.25 35.40 5.38
C ILE A 58 -10.52 36.91 5.52
N LYS A 59 -11.27 37.31 6.55
CA LYS A 59 -11.63 38.70 6.81
C LYS A 59 -10.49 39.56 7.36
N CYS A 60 -9.39 38.93 7.77
CA CYS A 60 -8.15 39.58 8.20
C CYS A 60 -7.00 39.35 7.21
N SER A 61 -7.29 38.79 6.02
CA SER A 61 -6.31 38.49 4.98
C SER A 61 -6.11 39.65 4.00
N TYR A 62 -5.29 39.44 2.97
CA TYR A 62 -4.99 40.43 1.94
C TYR A 62 -6.23 40.79 1.09
N PRO A 63 -6.31 42.03 0.54
CA PRO A 63 -7.42 42.43 -0.32
C PRO A 63 -7.63 41.48 -1.51
N GLY A 64 -8.87 41.02 -1.71
CA GLY A 64 -9.22 40.06 -2.76
C GLY A 64 -8.99 38.59 -2.43
N ALA A 65 -8.50 38.26 -1.22
CA ALA A 65 -8.40 36.88 -0.77
C ALA A 65 -9.77 36.18 -0.84
N THR A 66 -9.84 35.09 -1.61
CA THR A 66 -11.08 34.35 -1.89
C THR A 66 -10.81 32.86 -1.77
N PHE A 67 -11.51 32.18 -0.86
CA PHE A 67 -11.45 30.72 -0.76
C PHE A 67 -12.45 30.06 -1.70
N HIS A 68 -12.16 28.81 -2.10
CA HIS A 68 -13.09 27.98 -2.84
C HIS A 68 -14.26 27.57 -1.92
N LEU A 69 -15.50 27.62 -2.42
CA LEU A 69 -16.72 27.35 -1.62
C LEU A 69 -17.01 25.87 -1.36
N ASP A 70 -16.13 24.96 -1.81
CA ASP A 70 -16.30 23.52 -1.60
C ASP A 70 -15.71 23.06 -0.26
N PHE A 71 -16.54 23.10 0.77
CA PHE A 71 -16.17 22.69 2.13
C PHE A 71 -16.45 21.20 2.42
N ARG A 72 -16.69 20.35 1.41
CA ARG A 72 -17.04 18.91 1.60
C ARG A 72 -15.95 18.08 2.29
N GLN A 73 -14.74 18.61 2.44
CA GLN A 73 -13.63 18.02 3.19
C GLN A 73 -13.51 18.56 4.64
N GLY A 74 -14.12 19.71 4.96
CA GLY A 74 -14.12 20.31 6.31
C GLY A 74 -15.37 20.03 7.14
N LEU A 75 -16.23 19.11 6.68
CA LEU A 75 -17.42 18.64 7.39
C LEU A 75 -17.17 17.19 7.87
N PRO A 76 -17.39 16.89 9.17
CA PRO A 76 -17.20 15.54 9.69
C PRO A 76 -18.21 14.57 9.07
N LYS A 77 -17.78 13.32 8.86
CA LYS A 77 -18.59 12.24 8.30
C LYS A 77 -18.52 11.02 9.22
N ALA A 78 -19.58 10.22 9.21
CA ALA A 78 -19.57 8.93 9.90
C ALA A 78 -18.52 8.00 9.26
N VAL A 79 -17.66 7.43 10.09
CA VAL A 79 -16.55 6.55 9.69
C VAL A 79 -16.86 5.13 10.20
N HIS A 80 -16.76 4.14 9.31
CA HIS A 80 -17.02 2.73 9.64
C HIS A 80 -15.72 1.94 9.58
N GLU A 81 -15.29 1.41 10.71
CA GLU A 81 -14.09 0.59 10.82
C GLU A 81 -14.35 -0.85 10.38
N TYR A 82 -13.43 -1.40 9.60
CA TYR A 82 -13.47 -2.78 9.17
C TYR A 82 -12.64 -3.64 10.12
N PHE A 83 -13.30 -4.49 10.91
CA PHE A 83 -12.66 -5.41 11.84
C PHE A 83 -12.78 -6.86 11.34
N VAL A 84 -11.63 -7.54 11.19
CA VAL A 84 -11.58 -8.96 10.81
C VAL A 84 -11.62 -9.83 12.06
N THR A 85 -12.52 -10.82 12.07
CA THR A 85 -12.54 -11.87 13.10
C THR A 85 -12.75 -13.23 12.48
N LEU A 86 -12.33 -14.28 13.20
CA LEU A 86 -12.62 -15.66 12.81
C LEU A 86 -14.06 -16.00 13.19
N LEU A 87 -14.81 -16.57 12.24
CA LEU A 87 -16.12 -17.16 12.49
C LEU A 87 -16.00 -18.69 12.53
N PRO A 88 -16.70 -19.38 13.46
CA PRO A 88 -16.77 -20.83 13.45
C PRO A 88 -17.31 -21.32 12.10
N GLN A 89 -16.61 -22.27 11.46
CA GLN A 89 -17.00 -22.75 10.14
C GLN A 89 -18.40 -23.41 10.13
N SER A 90 -18.79 -24.03 11.24
CA SER A 90 -20.14 -24.57 11.47
C SER A 90 -21.23 -23.50 11.55
N GLY A 91 -20.88 -22.24 11.78
CA GLY A 91 -21.80 -21.10 11.76
C GLY A 91 -22.09 -20.55 10.35
N ILE A 92 -21.39 -21.02 9.32
CA ILE A 92 -21.54 -20.53 7.93
C ILE A 92 -22.12 -21.64 7.06
N ARG A 93 -23.36 -21.44 6.60
CA ARG A 93 -24.03 -22.36 5.67
C ARG A 93 -23.72 -21.99 4.22
N ASN A 94 -22.79 -22.71 3.60
CA ASN A 94 -22.50 -22.54 2.17
C ASN A 94 -23.60 -23.20 1.31
N LEU A 95 -24.08 -22.48 0.29
CA LEU A 95 -25.13 -22.94 -0.62
C LEU A 95 -24.81 -22.51 -2.05
N VAL A 96 -24.75 -23.46 -2.98
CA VAL A 96 -24.77 -23.17 -4.42
C VAL A 96 -26.23 -23.10 -4.88
N ARG A 97 -26.64 -21.98 -5.48
CA ARG A 97 -27.97 -21.82 -6.08
C ARG A 97 -27.86 -21.86 -7.60
N PHE A 98 -28.59 -22.77 -8.21
CA PHE A 98 -28.65 -22.94 -9.66
C PHE A 98 -29.70 -22.01 -10.28
N ARG A 99 -29.58 -21.75 -11.59
CA ARG A 99 -30.49 -20.87 -12.36
C ARG A 99 -31.93 -21.39 -12.41
N ASP A 100 -32.12 -22.70 -12.26
CA ASP A 100 -33.43 -23.36 -12.17
C ASP A 100 -34.06 -23.31 -10.76
N GLY A 101 -33.43 -22.58 -9.82
CA GLY A 101 -33.92 -22.40 -8.45
C GLY A 101 -33.46 -23.47 -7.46
N ARG A 102 -32.88 -24.60 -7.91
CA ARG A 102 -32.35 -25.63 -7.01
C ARG A 102 -31.21 -25.09 -6.15
N GLY A 103 -31.10 -25.63 -4.93
CA GLY A 103 -29.99 -25.34 -4.01
C GLY A 103 -29.24 -26.62 -3.65
N LEU A 104 -27.91 -26.56 -3.67
CA LEU A 104 -27.02 -27.60 -3.15
C LEU A 104 -26.26 -27.04 -1.95
N ALA A 105 -26.46 -27.63 -0.77
CA ALA A 105 -25.66 -27.31 0.41
C ALA A 105 -24.24 -27.85 0.21
N ILE A 106 -23.25 -27.08 0.65
CA ILE A 106 -21.84 -27.47 0.62
C ILE A 106 -21.36 -27.54 2.07
N ASP A 107 -21.16 -28.76 2.56
CA ASP A 107 -20.67 -28.99 3.92
C ASP A 107 -19.19 -28.57 4.06
N PRO A 108 -18.73 -28.26 5.29
CA PRO A 108 -17.33 -28.00 5.57
C PRO A 108 -16.41 -29.15 5.10
N PRO A 109 -15.20 -28.86 4.59
CA PRO A 109 -14.25 -29.89 4.19
C PRO A 109 -13.81 -30.72 5.40
N VAL A 110 -14.00 -32.04 5.31
CA VAL A 110 -13.61 -33.00 6.37
C VAL A 110 -12.10 -33.10 6.51
N LEU A 111 -11.37 -33.01 5.40
CA LEU A 111 -9.91 -33.06 5.36
C LEU A 111 -9.35 -31.63 5.41
N THR A 112 -8.80 -31.24 6.55
CA THR A 112 -8.12 -29.96 6.77
C THR A 112 -6.65 -30.17 7.15
N LYS A 113 -5.81 -29.17 6.87
CA LYS A 113 -4.40 -29.15 7.28
C LYS A 113 -4.04 -27.76 7.75
N THR A 114 -3.59 -27.65 8.99
CA THR A 114 -3.01 -26.42 9.52
C THR A 114 -1.62 -26.22 8.91
N TYR A 115 -1.36 -25.02 8.41
CA TYR A 115 -0.03 -24.60 7.96
C TYR A 115 0.56 -23.62 8.98
N PRO A 116 1.89 -23.63 9.21
CA PRO A 116 2.53 -22.60 10.01
C PRO A 116 2.36 -21.23 9.33
N GLY A 117 1.99 -20.21 10.10
CA GLY A 117 1.74 -18.86 9.57
C GLY A 117 3.00 -18.09 9.12
N GLN A 118 4.19 -18.65 9.34
CA GLN A 118 5.49 -18.07 9.00
C GLN A 118 6.33 -19.11 8.25
N GLN A 119 6.94 -18.69 7.14
CA GLN A 119 7.96 -19.47 6.44
C GLN A 119 9.35 -19.14 7.02
N PRO A 120 10.24 -20.12 7.24
CA PRO A 120 11.56 -19.87 7.81
C PRO A 120 12.39 -18.93 6.92
N SER A 121 13.00 -17.92 7.52
CA SER A 121 13.94 -17.01 6.85
C SER A 121 15.34 -17.59 6.82
N GLY A 122 15.84 -17.93 5.63
CA GLY A 122 17.24 -18.34 5.43
C GLY A 122 18.07 -17.19 4.86
N ALA A 123 18.92 -16.58 5.68
CA ALA A 123 19.89 -15.58 5.24
C ALA A 123 21.02 -16.25 4.43
N VAL A 124 21.25 -15.80 3.21
CA VAL A 124 22.35 -16.25 2.34
C VAL A 124 23.35 -15.11 2.22
N SER A 125 24.59 -15.35 2.63
CA SER A 125 25.67 -14.35 2.55
C SER A 125 25.81 -13.81 1.12
N ALA A 126 25.60 -12.50 0.97
CA ALA A 126 25.75 -11.78 -0.29
C ALA A 126 26.72 -10.61 -0.07
N LEU A 127 27.84 -10.63 -0.80
CA LEU A 127 28.85 -9.57 -0.74
C LEU A 127 28.30 -8.27 -1.38
N PRO A 128 28.23 -7.14 -0.64
CA PRO A 128 27.79 -5.85 -1.19
C PRO A 128 28.67 -5.43 -2.36
N THR A 129 28.06 -4.93 -3.44
CA THR A 129 28.82 -4.51 -4.63
C THR A 129 28.40 -3.17 -5.24
N GLY A 130 27.44 -2.46 -4.63
CA GLY A 130 27.09 -1.08 -4.96
C GLY A 130 25.73 -0.71 -4.34
N ARG A 131 25.51 0.57 -4.00
CA ARG A 131 24.26 1.01 -3.34
C ARG A 131 23.34 1.76 -4.31
N GLY A 132 22.04 1.51 -4.24
CA GLY A 132 21.04 2.24 -5.03
C GLY A 132 19.61 1.73 -4.85
N PRO A 133 18.61 2.33 -5.54
CA PRO A 133 17.20 1.96 -5.41
C PRO A 133 16.93 0.48 -5.72
N LEU A 134 16.24 -0.21 -4.81
CA LEU A 134 15.78 -1.60 -4.97
C LEU A 134 15.02 -1.81 -6.30
N GLY A 135 14.19 -0.84 -6.67
CA GLY A 135 13.33 -0.85 -7.85
C GLY A 135 14.06 -0.87 -9.19
N TRP A 136 15.38 -0.59 -9.22
CA TRP A 136 16.19 -0.77 -10.43
C TRP A 136 16.28 -2.23 -10.87
N LEU A 137 16.18 -3.19 -9.94
CA LEU A 137 16.40 -4.61 -10.23
C LEU A 137 15.19 -5.50 -9.89
N VAL A 138 14.23 -4.96 -9.15
CA VAL A 138 13.14 -5.71 -8.52
C VAL A 138 11.79 -5.11 -8.91
N HIS A 139 10.90 -5.97 -9.41
CA HIS A 139 9.50 -5.65 -9.63
C HIS A 139 8.73 -5.83 -8.32
N ALA A 140 7.62 -5.12 -8.16
CA ALA A 140 6.77 -5.27 -6.98
C ALA A 140 5.29 -5.03 -7.28
N SER A 141 4.44 -5.55 -6.39
CA SER A 141 2.98 -5.38 -6.40
C SER A 141 2.48 -5.28 -4.97
N CYS A 142 1.38 -4.57 -4.75
CA CYS A 142 0.85 -4.34 -3.41
C CYS A 142 -0.67 -4.09 -3.39
N GLY A 143 -1.27 -4.29 -2.23
CA GLY A 143 -2.70 -4.05 -2.01
C GLY A 143 -3.11 -4.24 -0.55
N ASP A 144 -4.28 -3.75 -0.21
CA ASP A 144 -4.84 -3.87 1.12
C ASP A 144 -5.37 -5.29 1.43
N LYS A 145 -5.40 -5.58 2.72
CA LYS A 145 -6.07 -6.72 3.36
C LYS A 145 -6.73 -6.23 4.66
N GLY A 146 -7.63 -5.25 4.54
CA GLY A 146 -8.22 -4.55 5.69
C GLY A 146 -7.29 -3.48 6.25
N CYS A 147 -6.93 -3.56 7.53
CA CYS A 147 -5.86 -2.75 8.14
C CYS A 147 -4.45 -3.18 7.71
N ASN A 148 -4.30 -4.38 7.14
CA ASN A 148 -3.00 -4.94 6.76
C ASN A 148 -2.59 -4.50 5.34
N ALA A 149 -1.29 -4.28 5.12
CA ALA A 149 -0.73 -4.04 3.80
C ALA A 149 -0.05 -5.31 3.27
N ASP A 150 -0.40 -5.69 2.05
CA ASP A 150 0.21 -6.80 1.33
C ASP A 150 1.23 -6.28 0.32
N VAL A 151 2.46 -6.79 0.34
CA VAL A 151 3.53 -6.38 -0.58
C VAL A 151 4.38 -7.57 -1.05
N GLY A 152 4.42 -7.76 -2.37
CA GLY A 152 5.20 -8.79 -3.05
C GLY A 152 6.28 -8.20 -3.95
N PHE A 153 7.46 -8.83 -3.96
CA PHE A 153 8.63 -8.47 -4.76
C PHE A 153 9.14 -9.66 -5.55
N TRP A 154 9.59 -9.46 -6.79
CA TRP A 154 10.18 -10.53 -7.60
C TRP A 154 11.29 -10.05 -8.54
N VAL A 155 12.19 -10.97 -8.89
CA VAL A 155 13.28 -10.77 -9.85
C VAL A 155 13.00 -11.50 -11.16
N LYS A 156 13.56 -11.00 -12.27
CA LYS A 156 13.41 -11.59 -13.61
C LYS A 156 14.18 -12.91 -13.80
N ASN A 157 15.16 -13.22 -12.94
CA ASN A 157 16.03 -14.38 -13.08
C ASN A 157 16.27 -15.08 -11.73
N ALA A 158 16.33 -16.41 -11.76
CA ALA A 158 16.59 -17.26 -10.59
C ALA A 158 17.83 -16.85 -9.78
N ASP A 159 18.93 -16.41 -10.42
CA ASP A 159 20.15 -16.04 -9.71
C ASP A 159 20.08 -14.69 -8.98
N GLY A 160 18.96 -13.97 -9.06
CA GLY A 160 18.61 -12.87 -8.16
C GLY A 160 17.84 -13.31 -6.91
N TYR A 161 17.30 -14.53 -6.88
CA TYR A 161 16.31 -14.94 -5.87
C TYR A 161 16.89 -15.03 -4.45
N ASP A 162 18.06 -15.65 -4.28
CA ASP A 162 18.69 -15.78 -2.96
C ASP A 162 19.10 -14.42 -2.35
N TRP A 163 19.52 -13.48 -3.21
CA TRP A 163 19.78 -12.10 -2.82
C TRP A 163 18.49 -11.40 -2.40
N LEU A 164 17.41 -11.54 -3.18
CA LEU A 164 16.10 -10.98 -2.84
C LEU A 164 15.57 -11.54 -1.51
N ARG A 165 15.66 -12.87 -1.30
CA ARG A 165 15.29 -13.55 -0.05
C ARG A 165 16.03 -13.01 1.17
N THR A 166 17.33 -12.76 1.05
CA THR A 166 18.17 -12.25 2.14
C THR A 166 17.88 -10.77 2.41
N LEU A 167 17.79 -9.97 1.34
CA LEU A 167 17.50 -8.54 1.44
C LEU A 167 16.10 -8.28 1.99
N LEU A 168 15.13 -9.13 1.68
CA LEU A 168 13.76 -9.09 2.21
C LEU A 168 13.56 -10.14 3.29
N SER A 169 14.53 -10.29 4.20
CA SER A 169 14.27 -10.89 5.52
C SER A 169 13.30 -9.98 6.30
N THR A 170 12.63 -10.53 7.32
CA THR A 170 11.67 -9.76 8.14
C THR A 170 12.32 -8.53 8.78
N GLU A 171 13.49 -8.71 9.39
CA GLU A 171 14.30 -7.64 10.00
C GLU A 171 14.76 -6.60 8.97
N ASN A 172 15.26 -7.02 7.82
CA ASN A 172 15.67 -6.09 6.77
C ASN A 172 14.48 -5.32 6.20
N LEU A 173 13.30 -5.95 6.09
CA LEU A 173 12.09 -5.27 5.64
C LEU A 173 11.61 -4.21 6.64
N GLN A 174 11.68 -4.46 7.95
CA GLN A 174 11.45 -3.44 8.99
C GLN A 174 12.40 -2.25 8.82
N ASN A 175 13.71 -2.52 8.65
CA ASN A 175 14.70 -1.49 8.38
C ASN A 175 14.43 -0.70 7.08
N LEU A 176 13.87 -1.36 6.05
CA LEU A 176 13.47 -0.71 4.79
C LEU A 176 12.19 0.13 4.92
N LEU A 177 11.28 -0.20 5.83
CA LEU A 177 10.12 0.64 6.16
C LEU A 177 10.55 1.93 6.88
N ALA A 178 11.58 1.87 7.73
CA ALA A 178 12.04 2.97 8.59
C ALA A 178 10.90 3.61 9.41
N LYS A 179 10.50 4.86 9.15
CA LYS A 179 9.43 5.51 9.93
C LYS A 179 8.03 4.96 9.62
N GLU A 180 7.87 4.24 8.52
CA GLU A 180 6.65 3.49 8.22
C GLU A 180 6.55 2.19 9.00
N ASP A 181 7.62 1.76 9.70
CA ASP A 181 7.53 0.59 10.56
C ASP A 181 6.71 0.93 11.81
N ASN A 182 5.57 0.27 11.94
CA ASN A 182 4.69 0.34 13.10
C ASN A 182 5.09 -0.69 14.19
N TRP A 183 6.20 -1.41 14.00
CA TRP A 183 6.73 -2.46 14.86
C TRP A 183 5.78 -3.64 15.07
N LYS A 184 4.82 -3.82 14.15
CA LYS A 184 3.87 -4.93 14.18
C LYS A 184 4.46 -6.18 13.54
N LYS A 185 3.68 -7.26 13.61
CA LYS A 185 3.99 -8.53 12.98
C LYS A 185 4.11 -8.35 11.46
N ILE A 186 5.12 -8.98 10.87
CA ILE A 186 5.25 -9.14 9.43
C ILE A 186 5.24 -10.64 9.13
N ASP A 187 4.24 -11.12 8.39
CA ASP A 187 4.21 -12.51 7.90
C ASP A 187 4.91 -12.60 6.56
N ARG A 188 5.98 -13.41 6.51
CA ARG A 188 6.84 -13.56 5.34
C ARG A 188 6.57 -14.89 4.64
N PHE A 189 6.40 -14.81 3.32
CA PHE A 189 6.12 -15.93 2.44
C PHE A 189 7.13 -15.95 1.29
N GLU A 190 7.73 -17.11 1.05
CA GLU A 190 8.65 -17.33 -0.05
C GLU A 190 7.96 -18.10 -1.18
N LEU A 191 8.19 -17.67 -2.42
CA LEU A 191 7.61 -18.27 -3.62
C LEU A 191 8.74 -18.67 -4.61
N PRO A 192 9.45 -19.79 -4.37
CA PRO A 192 10.64 -20.16 -5.13
C PRO A 192 10.41 -20.30 -6.63
N ASN A 193 9.26 -20.86 -7.03
CA ASN A 193 8.89 -21.08 -8.43
C ASN A 193 8.57 -19.78 -9.19
N PHE A 194 8.37 -18.66 -8.48
CA PHE A 194 8.13 -17.34 -9.05
C PHE A 194 9.30 -16.37 -8.79
N TRP A 195 10.38 -16.84 -8.15
CA TRP A 195 11.50 -16.03 -7.66
C TRP A 195 11.06 -14.80 -6.87
N ALA A 196 10.02 -14.99 -6.05
CA ALA A 196 9.34 -13.91 -5.34
C ALA A 196 9.40 -14.07 -3.82
N VAL A 197 9.39 -12.93 -3.13
CA VAL A 197 9.27 -12.81 -1.66
C VAL A 197 8.11 -11.88 -1.38
N HIS A 198 7.24 -12.30 -0.48
CA HIS A 198 5.95 -11.67 -0.23
C HIS A 198 5.77 -11.48 1.27
N SER A 199 5.25 -10.32 1.67
CA SER A 199 5.17 -9.93 3.07
C SER A 199 3.82 -9.26 3.36
N LEU A 200 3.15 -9.75 4.39
CA LEU A 200 1.95 -9.13 4.94
C LEU A 200 2.34 -8.32 6.18
N LEU A 201 2.24 -6.99 6.07
CA LEU A 201 2.51 -6.03 7.13
C LEU A 201 1.22 -5.84 7.95
N HIS A 202 1.21 -6.24 9.23
CA HIS A 202 0.01 -6.14 10.07
C HIS A 202 -0.23 -4.71 10.57
N ASP A 203 -1.50 -4.29 10.61
CA ASP A 203 -1.96 -2.94 11.00
C ASP A 203 -1.21 -1.77 10.29
N HIS A 204 -0.68 -1.99 9.09
CA HIS A 204 0.14 -1.02 8.36
C HIS A 204 -0.67 0.16 7.80
N LEU A 205 -1.96 -0.07 7.52
CA LEU A 205 -2.88 0.91 6.96
C LEU A 205 -3.75 1.59 8.03
N ASP A 206 -3.22 1.71 9.26
CA ASP A 206 -3.96 2.23 10.42
C ASP A 206 -5.24 1.40 10.65
N ARG A 207 -6.41 1.93 10.27
CA ARG A 207 -7.73 1.27 10.39
C ARG A 207 -8.33 0.88 9.03
N GLY A 208 -7.51 0.85 7.98
CA GLY A 208 -7.85 0.43 6.61
C GLY A 208 -8.53 1.50 5.76
N VAL A 209 -8.98 1.10 4.56
CA VAL A 209 -9.54 1.93 3.47
C VAL A 209 -10.48 3.06 3.93
N SER A 210 -11.37 2.77 4.88
CA SER A 210 -12.42 3.67 5.34
C SER A 210 -12.00 4.65 6.44
N CYS A 211 -10.84 4.41 7.05
CA CYS A 211 -10.44 5.02 8.33
C CYS A 211 -8.98 5.48 8.38
N SER A 212 -8.17 5.17 7.37
CA SER A 212 -6.74 5.52 7.35
C SER A 212 -6.52 7.03 7.43
N SER A 213 -5.58 7.41 8.28
CA SER A 213 -5.07 8.77 8.43
C SER A 213 -3.99 9.14 7.40
N THR A 214 -3.56 8.22 6.54
CA THR A 214 -2.47 8.39 5.56
C THR A 214 -2.97 8.38 4.10
N TYR A 215 -2.15 8.83 3.14
CA TYR A 215 -2.51 8.80 1.70
C TYR A 215 -2.69 7.39 1.17
N ASP A 216 -1.96 6.43 1.72
CA ASP A 216 -2.00 5.06 1.26
C ASP A 216 -3.01 4.25 2.07
N PHE A 217 -4.28 4.44 1.74
CA PHE A 217 -5.39 3.68 2.33
C PHE A 217 -5.64 2.33 1.61
N LEU A 218 -4.90 2.01 0.55
CA LEU A 218 -5.03 0.80 -0.28
C LEU A 218 -3.73 -0.02 -0.42
N ALA A 219 -2.71 0.30 0.38
CA ALA A 219 -1.31 -0.17 0.26
C ALA A 219 -0.66 -0.01 -1.12
N LYS A 220 -1.13 0.90 -2.00
CA LYS A 220 -0.64 1.06 -3.39
C LYS A 220 0.69 1.78 -3.52
N ASN A 221 1.11 2.52 -2.50
CA ASN A 221 2.37 3.24 -2.46
C ASN A 221 3.47 2.41 -1.78
N VAL A 222 3.14 1.52 -0.83
CA VAL A 222 4.09 0.67 -0.07
C VAL A 222 5.15 0.02 -0.97
N ALA A 223 4.75 -0.59 -2.09
CA ALA A 223 5.69 -1.23 -3.01
C ALA A 223 6.66 -0.24 -3.69
N GLU A 224 6.17 0.92 -4.16
CA GLU A 224 7.03 1.90 -4.85
C GLU A 224 7.91 2.66 -3.86
N PHE A 225 7.40 2.94 -2.65
CA PHE A 225 8.19 3.45 -1.53
C PHE A 225 9.36 2.53 -1.21
N LEU A 226 9.12 1.24 -1.00
CA LEU A 226 10.17 0.24 -0.75
C LEU A 226 11.11 0.07 -1.96
N ARG A 227 10.60 0.11 -3.20
CA ARG A 227 11.43 0.14 -4.42
C ARG A 227 12.32 1.38 -4.51
N ARG A 228 11.95 2.51 -3.91
CA ARG A 228 12.79 3.72 -3.86
C ARG A 228 13.90 3.66 -2.81
N ARG A 229 13.81 2.77 -1.82
CA ARG A 229 14.84 2.65 -0.77
C ARG A 229 16.18 2.19 -1.32
N HIS A 230 17.24 2.82 -0.84
CA HIS A 230 18.62 2.51 -1.22
C HIS A 230 19.14 1.27 -0.48
N VAL A 231 19.42 0.21 -1.24
CA VAL A 231 19.87 -1.11 -0.78
C VAL A 231 21.22 -1.48 -1.41
N ASP A 232 21.87 -2.52 -0.87
CA ASP A 232 23.05 -3.12 -1.48
C ASP A 232 22.65 -4.02 -2.66
N LEU A 233 22.98 -3.54 -3.86
CA LEU A 233 22.72 -4.16 -5.14
C LEU A 233 23.83 -5.15 -5.51
N ARG A 234 23.43 -6.29 -6.10
CA ARG A 234 24.36 -7.30 -6.60
C ARG A 234 24.86 -6.91 -8.01
N LYS A 235 26.16 -6.61 -8.16
CA LYS A 235 26.78 -6.19 -9.45
C LYS A 235 26.36 -7.06 -10.65
N LYS A 236 26.33 -8.38 -10.48
CA LYS A 236 25.94 -9.35 -11.53
C LYS A 236 24.54 -9.10 -12.11
N ILE A 237 23.61 -8.64 -11.27
CA ILE A 237 22.23 -8.32 -11.67
C ILE A 237 22.20 -6.90 -12.26
N LEU A 238 22.84 -5.94 -11.60
CA LEU A 238 22.91 -4.54 -12.05
C LEU A 238 23.53 -4.38 -13.45
N ASN A 239 24.54 -5.18 -13.78
CA ASN A 239 25.18 -5.19 -15.09
C ASN A 239 24.27 -5.67 -16.24
N ARG A 240 23.09 -6.25 -15.95
CA ARG A 240 22.09 -6.63 -16.97
C ARG A 240 21.19 -5.47 -17.41
N GLY A 241 21.33 -4.30 -16.78
CA GLY A 241 20.46 -3.15 -16.98
C GLY A 241 19.47 -2.95 -15.83
N LYS A 242 18.83 -1.78 -15.84
CA LYS A 242 17.78 -1.41 -14.88
C LYS A 242 16.41 -1.69 -15.51
N LEU A 243 15.41 -1.93 -14.67
CA LEU A 243 13.98 -1.99 -15.02
C LEU A 243 13.45 -0.63 -15.50
#